data_AF-A0A0B1QZA5-F1
#
_entry.id   AF-A0A0B1QZA5-F1
#
_cell.length_a   1.000
_cell.length_b   1.000
_cell.length_c   1.000
_cell.angle_alpha   90.00
_cell.angle_beta   90.00
_cell.angle_gamma   90.00
#
_symmetry.space_group_name_H-M   'P 1'
#
loop_
_entity.id
_entity.type
_entity.pdbx_description
1 polymer ?
#
loop_
_entity_poly.entity_id
_entity_poly.type
_entity_poly.pdbx_seq_one_letter_code
_entity_poly.pdbx_strand_id
1 'polypeptide(L)' 'MAGRIQENLAASSIPHEASDTAPWVTVSQGAACWQEGMALENLITLADKQLYQSKNQGRNRISMAEQNRFY' A
#
# COMPACT_ATOMS: atom_id res chain seq x y z
N MET A 1 0.00 -10.73 -4.96
CA MET A 1 -1.05 -9.97 -5.68
C MET A 1 -1.34 -8.65 -4.97
N ALA A 2 -0.44 -7.67 -5.01
CA ALA A 2 -0.71 -6.32 -4.46
C ALA A 2 -0.77 -5.23 -5.56
N GLY A 3 -0.09 -5.43 -6.69
CA GLY A 3 0.01 -4.46 -7.79
C GLY A 3 -1.27 -4.17 -8.57
N ARG A 4 -2.22 -5.12 -8.62
CA ARG A 4 -3.38 -5.06 -9.53
C ARG A 4 -4.22 -3.78 -9.40
N ILE A 5 -4.41 -3.28 -8.17
CA ILE A 5 -5.19 -2.05 -7.95
C ILE A 5 -4.44 -0.83 -8.50
N GLN A 6 -3.13 -0.76 -8.27
CA GLN A 6 -2.28 0.31 -8.78
C GLN A 6 -2.22 0.29 -10.32
N GLU A 7 -2.08 -0.88 -10.91
CA GLU A 7 -2.09 -1.08 -12.36
C GLU A 7 -3.41 -0.63 -12.99
N ASN A 8 -4.54 -1.02 -12.39
CA ASN A 8 -5.87 -0.63 -12.88
C ASN A 8 -6.12 0.87 -12.79
N LEU A 9 -5.65 1.53 -11.72
CA LEU A 9 -5.74 2.99 -11.61
C LEU A 9 -4.89 3.70 -12.66
N ALA A 10 -3.67 3.22 -12.90
CA ALA A 10 -2.80 3.77 -13.96
C ALA A 10 -3.45 3.61 -15.35
N ALA A 11 -3.99 2.42 -15.65
CA ALA A 11 -4.69 2.14 -16.91
C ALA A 11 -5.95 3.00 -17.10
N SER A 12 -6.62 3.38 -16.01
CA SER A 12 -7.83 4.20 -16.07
C SER A 12 -7.54 5.68 -16.33
N SER A 13 -6.30 6.14 -16.11
CA SER A 13 -5.84 7.53 -16.38
C SER A 13 -6.85 8.59 -15.90
N ILE A 14 -7.32 8.45 -14.67
CA ILE A 14 -8.30 9.36 -14.07
C ILE A 14 -7.59 10.69 -13.80
N PRO A 15 -8.04 11.82 -14.39
CA PRO A 15 -7.43 13.13 -14.15
C PRO A 15 -7.46 13.50 -12.66
N HIS A 16 -6.35 14.06 -12.17
CA HIS A 16 -6.26 14.57 -10.81
C HIS A 16 -6.26 16.10 -10.82
N GLU A 17 -7.32 16.70 -11.36
CA GLU A 17 -7.40 18.15 -11.68
C GLU A 17 -7.13 19.07 -10.48
N ALA A 18 -7.43 18.63 -9.27
CA ALA A 18 -7.22 19.39 -8.04
C ALA A 18 -5.84 19.16 -7.36
N SER A 19 -4.92 18.44 -8.00
CA SER A 19 -3.61 18.10 -7.43
C SER A 19 -2.46 18.71 -8.19
N ASP A 20 -1.60 19.41 -7.46
CA ASP A 20 -0.35 19.94 -7.97
C ASP A 20 0.78 18.88 -8.02
N THR A 21 0.51 17.66 -7.54
CA THR A 21 1.55 16.65 -7.31
C THR A 21 1.64 15.56 -8.37
N ALA A 22 0.56 15.30 -9.11
CA ALA A 22 0.54 14.35 -10.22
C ALA A 22 -0.67 14.62 -11.13
N PRO A 23 -0.56 14.43 -12.46
CA PRO A 23 -1.66 14.65 -13.40
C PRO A 23 -2.77 13.59 -13.30
N TRP A 24 -2.46 12.41 -12.74
CA TRP A 24 -3.37 11.27 -12.64
C TRP A 24 -3.54 10.81 -11.20
N VAL A 25 -4.72 10.27 -10.89
CA VAL A 25 -4.99 9.66 -9.58
C VAL A 25 -4.09 8.44 -9.39
N THR A 26 -3.45 8.35 -8.22
CA THR A 26 -2.60 7.23 -7.83
C THR A 26 -3.00 6.70 -6.46
N VAL A 27 -2.46 5.54 -6.06
CA VAL A 27 -2.73 4.92 -4.76
C VAL A 27 -1.44 4.56 -4.04
N SER A 28 -1.41 4.78 -2.72
CA SER A 28 -0.40 4.22 -1.82
C SER A 28 -1.02 3.06 -1.06
N GLN A 29 -0.30 1.94 -0.93
CA GLN A 29 -0.84 0.72 -0.36
C GLN A 29 0.11 0.15 0.68
N GLY A 30 -0.42 -0.17 1.86
CA GLY A 30 0.27 -0.98 2.86
C GLY A 30 -0.30 -2.38 2.89
N ALA A 31 0.56 -3.40 2.86
CA ALA A 31 0.12 -4.78 2.92
C ALA A 31 0.85 -5.55 4.02
N ALA A 32 0.11 -6.43 4.68
CA ALA A 32 0.63 -7.37 5.67
C ALA A 32 0.00 -8.75 5.44
N CYS A 33 0.72 -9.80 5.82
CA CYS A 33 0.20 -11.16 5.79
C CYS A 33 -0.13 -11.59 7.22
N TRP A 34 -1.32 -12.17 7.39
CA TRP A 34 -1.67 -12.82 8.65
C TRP A 34 -0.74 -14.01 8.89
N GLN A 35 -0.49 -14.30 10.17
CA GLN A 35 0.29 -15.43 10.63
C GLN A 35 -0.45 -16.12 11.78
N GLU A 36 -0.21 -17.42 11.93
CA GLU A 36 -0.79 -18.19 13.04
C GLU A 36 -0.50 -17.53 14.39
N GLY A 37 -1.53 -17.40 15.24
CA GLY A 37 -1.43 -16.70 16.53
C GLY A 37 -1.41 -15.16 16.46
N MET A 38 -1.48 -14.55 15.27
CA MET A 38 -1.60 -13.09 15.12
C MET A 38 -3.04 -12.63 15.37
N ALA A 39 -3.21 -11.71 16.33
CA ALA A 39 -4.47 -11.00 16.52
C ALA A 39 -4.82 -10.13 15.30
N LEU A 40 -6.11 -10.01 14.98
CA LEU A 40 -6.57 -9.26 13.81
C LEU A 40 -6.16 -7.78 13.88
N GLU A 41 -6.19 -7.18 15.06
CA GLU A 41 -5.79 -5.80 15.31
C GLU A 41 -4.31 -5.58 14.97
N ASN A 42 -3.46 -6.59 15.22
CA ASN A 42 -2.04 -6.53 14.87
C ASN A 42 -1.85 -6.59 13.35
N LEU A 43 -2.63 -7.42 12.64
CA LEU A 43 -2.59 -7.47 11.18
C LEU A 43 -2.96 -6.11 10.55
N ILE A 44 -4.05 -5.50 11.04
CA ILE A 44 -4.52 -4.20 10.57
C ILE A 44 -3.47 -3.12 10.87
N THR A 45 -2.96 -3.09 12.10
CA THR A 45 -1.93 -2.13 12.52
C THR A 45 -0.66 -2.26 11.67
N LEU A 46 -0.27 -3.49 11.34
CA LEU A 46 0.90 -3.75 10.51
C LEU A 46 0.68 -3.29 9.07
N ALA A 47 -0.49 -3.56 8.48
CA ALA A 47 -0.84 -3.05 7.15
C ALA A 47 -0.88 -1.52 7.12
N ASP A 48 -1.44 -0.87 8.15
CA ASP A 48 -1.51 0.59 8.22
C ASP A 48 -0.11 1.22 8.38
N LYS A 49 0.78 0.61 9.18
CA LYS A 49 2.18 1.04 9.27
C LYS A 49 2.85 1.05 7.89
N GLN A 50 2.61 0.02 7.09
CA GLN A 50 3.14 -0.06 5.73
C GLN A 50 2.50 0.98 4.78
N LEU A 51 1.24 1.33 5.00
CA LEU A 51 0.56 2.39 4.25
C LEU A 51 1.21 3.75 4.54
N TYR A 52 1.49 4.04 5.82
CA TYR A 52 2.24 5.23 6.22
C TYR A 52 3.64 5.25 5.62
N GLN A 53 4.35 4.12 5.61
CA GLN A 53 5.65 4.01 4.95
C GLN A 53 5.56 4.35 3.45
N SER A 54 4.56 3.80 2.74
CA SER A 54 4.34 4.12 1.33
C SER A 54 4.12 5.61 1.10
N LYS A 55 3.31 6.27 1.95
CA LYS A 55 3.06 7.71 1.88
C LYS A 55 4.33 8.54 2.11
N ASN A 56 5.12 8.17 3.12
CA ASN A 56 6.35 8.89 3.49
C ASN A 56 7.49 8.70 2.50
N GLN A 57 7.54 7.57 1.80
CA GLN A 57 8.58 7.29 0.81
C GLN A 57 8.25 7.83 -0.60
N GLY A 58 7.27 8.73 -0.73
CA GLY A 58 6.95 9.37 -2.01
C GLY A 58 5.66 8.90 -2.68
N ARG A 59 4.77 8.22 -1.94
CA ARG A 59 3.44 7.79 -2.42
C ARG A 59 3.53 6.90 -3.68
N ASN A 60 2.39 6.68 -4.34
CA ASN A 60 2.22 5.84 -5.54
C ASN A 60 3.06 4.55 -5.51
N ARG A 61 2.97 3.80 -4.41
CA ARG A 61 3.77 2.61 -4.17
C ARG A 61 3.09 1.67 -3.21
N ILE A 62 3.68 0.49 -3.12
CA ILE A 62 3.28 -0.57 -2.22
C ILE A 62 4.43 -0.85 -1.27
N SER A 63 4.16 -0.86 0.03
CA SER A 63 5.09 -1.37 1.05
C SER A 63 4.49 -2.61 1.68
N MET A 64 5.32 -3.61 1.91
CA MET A 64 4.91 -4.88 2.50
C MET A 64 5.63 -5.10 3.82
N ALA A 65 4.90 -5.59 4.82
CA ALA A 65 5.51 -6.00 6.06
C ALA A 65 6.42 -7.20 5.82
N GLU A 66 7.63 -7.14 6.36
CA GLU A 66 8.55 -8.27 6.34
C GLU A 66 7.94 -9.45 7.09
N GLN A 67 8.02 -10.62 6.48
CA GLN A 67 7.73 -11.87 7.15
C GLN A 67 9.03 -12.27 7.85
N ASN A 68 9.03 -12.33 9.19
CA ASN A 68 10.14 -12.90 9.93
C ASN A 68 10.32 -14.36 9.49
N ARG A 69 11.27 -14.59 8.57
CA ARG A 69 11.71 -15.93 8.15
C ARG A 69 12.74 -16.40 9.17
N PHE A 70 12.29 -16.85 10.33
CA PHE A 70 13.13 -17.66 11.21
C PHE A 70 12.59 -19.09 11.22
N TYR A 71 13.23 -19.93 10.41
CA TYR A 71 13.34 -21.37 10.57
C TYR A 71 14.81 -21.73 10.38
#